data_AF-A0A846JVT6-F1
#
_entry.id   AF-A0A846JVT6-F1
#
_cell.length_a   1.000
_cell.length_b   1.000
_cell.length_c   1.000
_cell.angle_alpha   90.00
_cell.angle_beta   90.00
_cell.angle_gamma   90.00
#
_symmetry.space_group_name_H-M   'P 1'
#
loop_
_entity.id
_entity.type
_entity.pdbx_description
1 polymer ?
#
loop_
_entity_poly.entity_id
_entity_poly.type
_entity_poly.pdbx_seq_one_letter_code
_entity_poly.pdbx_strand_id
1 'polypeptide(L)'
;MSFEVIKFIDRKKAGMTLLCQVIAKSLEGKAKNSANWKDRTANARQGISSESIGGNGDYKISLNHGVSYGEILEEGSKPHIITPKNGKTLYWKGAAHPVKKVNHPGTEGFHTFENTLEESKGEVINIITEYWSD
;
A
#
# COMPACT_ATOMS: atom_id res chain seq x y z
N MET A 1 -35.64 -34.44 -6.36
CA MET A 1 -34.70 -33.31 -6.54
C MET A 1 -33.52 -33.54 -5.62
N SER A 2 -32.28 -33.45 -6.12
CA SER A 2 -31.05 -33.64 -5.32
C SER A 2 -30.23 -32.35 -5.34
N PHE A 3 -29.71 -31.95 -4.18
CA PHE A 3 -28.82 -30.81 -4.05
C PHE A 3 -27.37 -31.29 -3.95
N GLU A 4 -26.53 -30.85 -4.89
CA GLU A 4 -25.11 -31.22 -4.92
C GLU A 4 -24.29 -30.25 -4.04
N VAL A 5 -24.25 -30.53 -2.74
CA VAL A 5 -23.60 -29.70 -1.72
C VAL A 5 -22.14 -29.33 -2.09
N ILE A 6 -21.35 -30.29 -2.57
CA ILE A 6 -19.94 -30.06 -2.91
C ILE A 6 -19.79 -29.07 -4.07
N LYS A 7 -20.60 -29.21 -5.13
CA LYS A 7 -20.56 -28.27 -6.26
C LYS A 7 -20.98 -26.86 -5.84
N PHE A 8 -21.89 -26.73 -4.88
CA PHE A 8 -22.25 -25.43 -4.32
C PHE A 8 -21.06 -24.79 -3.59
N ILE A 9 -20.39 -25.53 -2.70
CA ILE A 9 -19.21 -25.05 -1.98
C ILE A 9 -18.09 -24.65 -2.94
N ASP A 10 -17.81 -25.46 -3.97
CA ASP A 10 -16.76 -25.18 -4.95
C ASP A 10 -17.04 -23.91 -5.74
N ARG A 11 -18.31 -23.64 -6.07
CA ARG A 11 -18.72 -22.37 -6.71
C ARG A 11 -18.51 -21.18 -5.78
N LYS A 12 -18.85 -21.30 -4.49
CA LYS A 12 -18.62 -20.23 -3.50
C LYS A 12 -17.12 -19.96 -3.32
N LYS A 13 -16.29 -21.01 -3.28
CA LYS A 13 -14.82 -20.85 -3.24
C LYS A 13 -14.27 -20.15 -4.49
N ALA A 14 -14.77 -20.52 -5.68
CA ALA A 14 -14.36 -19.86 -6.92
C ALA A 14 -14.76 -18.37 -6.95
N GLY A 15 -15.98 -18.05 -6.50
CA GLY A 15 -16.45 -16.67 -6.42
C GLY A 15 -15.71 -15.85 -5.36
N MET A 16 -15.29 -16.46 -4.25
CA MET A 16 -14.45 -15.82 -3.24
C MET A 16 -13.14 -15.28 -3.83
N THR A 17 -12.51 -16.02 -4.75
CA THR A 17 -11.31 -15.54 -5.45
C THR A 17 -11.57 -14.24 -6.22
N LEU A 18 -12.69 -14.15 -6.93
CA LEU A 18 -13.08 -12.93 -7.64
C LEU A 18 -13.43 -11.80 -6.67
N LEU A 19 -14.12 -12.12 -5.57
CA LEU A 19 -14.46 -11.15 -4.54
C LEU A 19 -13.21 -10.52 -3.93
N CYS A 20 -12.20 -11.31 -3.57
CA CYS A 20 -10.94 -10.79 -3.04
C CYS A 20 -10.20 -9.91 -4.05
N GLN A 21 -10.26 -10.21 -5.36
CA GLN A 21 -9.69 -9.34 -6.40
C GLN A 21 -10.40 -7.99 -6.47
N VAL A 22 -11.73 -7.98 -6.35
CA VAL A 22 -12.53 -6.75 -6.33
C VAL A 22 -12.22 -5.92 -5.07
N ILE A 23 -12.17 -6.57 -3.90
CA ILE A 23 -11.79 -5.92 -2.64
C ILE A 23 -10.39 -5.32 -2.76
N ALA A 24 -9.42 -6.08 -3.28
CA ALA A 24 -8.06 -5.60 -3.50
C ALA A 24 -8.04 -4.31 -4.34
N LYS A 25 -8.77 -4.29 -5.46
CA LYS A 25 -8.86 -3.09 -6.33
C LYS A 25 -9.57 -1.92 -5.66
N SER A 26 -10.59 -2.18 -4.83
CA SER A 26 -11.21 -1.13 -4.00
C SER A 26 -10.20 -0.51 -3.03
N LEU A 27 -9.44 -1.35 -2.31
CA LEU A 27 -8.39 -0.91 -1.39
C LEU A 27 -7.28 -0.13 -2.10
N GLU A 28 -6.91 -0.53 -3.32
CA GLU A 28 -5.97 0.22 -4.15
C GLU A 28 -6.46 1.64 -4.44
N GLY A 29 -7.74 1.78 -4.79
CA GLY A 29 -8.37 3.08 -5.03
C GLY A 29 -8.39 3.94 -3.77
N LYS A 30 -8.72 3.34 -2.61
CA LYS A 30 -8.69 4.03 -1.31
C LYS A 30 -7.30 4.50 -0.95
N ALA A 31 -6.28 3.64 -1.05
CA ALA A 31 -4.89 3.99 -0.78
C ALA A 31 -4.40 5.13 -1.70
N LYS A 32 -4.81 5.11 -2.98
CA LYS A 32 -4.52 6.20 -3.92
C LYS A 32 -5.16 7.52 -3.49
N ASN A 33 -6.32 7.50 -2.86
CA ASN A 33 -7.04 8.69 -2.42
C ASN A 33 -6.57 9.21 -1.05
N SER A 34 -6.22 8.32 -0.12
CA SER A 34 -5.77 8.65 1.24
C SER A 34 -4.29 9.03 1.34
N ALA A 35 -3.49 8.77 0.29
CA ALA A 35 -2.09 9.16 0.25
C ALA A 35 -1.89 10.68 0.42
N ASN A 36 -1.25 11.08 1.52
CA ASN A 36 -1.08 12.50 1.91
C ASN A 36 0.31 13.07 1.59
N TRP A 37 1.20 12.30 0.97
CA TRP A 37 2.50 12.83 0.52
C TRP A 37 2.33 13.83 -0.63
N LYS A 38 3.25 14.79 -0.70
CA LYS A 38 3.25 15.79 -1.76
C LYS A 38 3.77 15.20 -3.08
N ASP A 39 2.87 15.07 -4.04
CA ASP A 39 3.23 14.62 -5.39
C ASP A 39 3.90 15.73 -6.20
N ARG A 40 5.04 15.41 -6.82
CA ARG A 40 5.66 16.25 -7.87
C ARG A 40 5.27 15.80 -9.28
N THR A 41 5.15 14.48 -9.48
CA THR A 41 4.82 13.86 -10.77
C THR A 41 3.70 12.82 -10.66
N ALA A 42 3.16 12.57 -9.46
CA ALA A 42 2.17 11.54 -9.13
C ALA A 42 2.59 10.08 -9.38
N ASN A 43 3.83 9.80 -9.81
CA ASN A 43 4.30 8.44 -10.08
C ASN A 43 4.15 7.49 -8.87
N ALA A 44 4.46 7.98 -7.67
CA ALA A 44 4.35 7.17 -6.44
C ALA A 44 2.89 6.76 -6.19
N ARG A 45 1.94 7.70 -6.31
CA ARG A 45 0.51 7.46 -6.15
C ARG A 45 -0.03 6.53 -7.26
N GLN A 46 0.30 6.80 -8.51
CA GLN A 46 -0.14 5.98 -9.64
C GLN A 46 0.39 4.54 -9.58
N GLY A 47 1.63 4.38 -9.09
CA GLY A 47 2.28 3.09 -8.91
C GLY A 47 1.76 2.27 -7.74
N ILE A 48 0.85 2.79 -6.91
CA ILE A 48 0.18 1.96 -5.89
C ILE A 48 -0.59 0.86 -6.60
N SER A 49 -0.38 -0.38 -6.17
CA SER A 49 -1.03 -1.55 -6.72
C SER A 49 -1.50 -2.48 -5.62
N SER A 50 -2.57 -3.22 -5.90
CA SER A 50 -3.09 -4.25 -5.02
C SER A 50 -2.90 -5.63 -5.64
N GLU A 51 -2.73 -6.62 -4.77
CA GLU A 51 -2.69 -8.02 -5.16
C GLU A 51 -3.56 -8.84 -4.19
N SER A 52 -4.33 -9.78 -4.75
CA SER A 52 -4.97 -10.84 -3.99
C SER A 52 -4.36 -12.17 -4.43
N ILE A 53 -3.71 -12.85 -3.48
CA ILE A 53 -3.13 -14.17 -3.66
C ILE A 53 -3.95 -15.13 -2.81
N GLY A 54 -4.39 -16.24 -3.38
CA GLY A 54 -5.14 -17.22 -2.60
C GLY A 54 -5.86 -18.27 -3.43
N GLY A 55 -6.42 -19.23 -2.71
CA GLY A 55 -7.16 -20.35 -3.24
C GLY A 55 -7.43 -21.40 -2.16
N ASN A 56 -8.44 -22.24 -2.35
CA ASN A 56 -8.78 -23.33 -1.43
C ASN A 56 -9.04 -22.91 0.04
N GLY A 57 -9.47 -21.66 0.26
CA GLY A 57 -9.83 -21.16 1.60
C GLY A 57 -8.74 -20.37 2.32
N ASP A 58 -7.58 -20.17 1.70
CA ASP A 58 -6.56 -19.23 2.18
C ASP A 58 -6.42 -18.08 1.19
N TYR A 59 -6.60 -16.85 1.68
CA TYR A 59 -6.58 -15.63 0.88
C TYR A 59 -5.82 -14.52 1.61
N LYS A 60 -4.91 -13.89 0.88
CA LYS A 60 -4.15 -12.72 1.32
C LYS A 60 -4.40 -11.57 0.35
N ILE A 61 -4.70 -10.40 0.89
CA ILE A 61 -4.76 -9.15 0.14
C ILE A 61 -3.59 -8.27 0.59
N SER A 62 -2.89 -7.66 -0.36
CA SER A 62 -1.74 -6.80 -0.10
C SER A 62 -1.77 -5.55 -0.96
N LEU A 63 -1.18 -4.47 -0.43
CA LEU A 63 -0.93 -3.21 -1.13
C LEU A 63 0.58 -3.06 -1.32
N ASN A 64 0.98 -2.57 -2.49
CA ASN A 64 2.36 -2.47 -2.91
C ASN A 64 2.65 -1.11 -3.54
N HIS A 65 3.89 -0.65 -3.43
CA HIS A 65 4.37 0.56 -4.08
C HIS A 65 5.01 0.26 -5.45
N GLY A 66 4.90 1.20 -6.39
CA GLY A 66 5.48 1.08 -7.74
C GLY A 66 6.81 1.82 -7.93
N VAL A 67 7.40 2.38 -6.86
CA VAL A 67 8.61 3.22 -6.92
C VAL A 67 9.66 2.76 -5.91
N SER A 68 10.94 2.95 -6.23
CA SER A 68 12.07 2.48 -5.40
C SER A 68 12.15 3.12 -4.02
N TYR A 69 11.52 4.28 -3.82
CA TYR A 69 11.45 5.00 -2.56
C TYR A 69 10.11 4.81 -1.83
N GLY A 70 9.28 3.87 -2.26
CA GLY A 70 7.95 3.65 -1.69
C GLY A 70 8.01 3.22 -0.23
N GLU A 71 8.96 2.38 0.14
CA GLU A 71 9.23 2.00 1.54
C GLU A 71 9.50 3.23 2.41
N ILE A 72 10.27 4.21 1.91
CA ILE A 72 10.54 5.46 2.64
C ILE A 72 9.27 6.31 2.80
N LEU A 73 8.32 6.23 1.87
CA LEU A 73 7.03 6.90 2.03
C LEU A 73 6.17 6.22 3.10
N GLU A 74 6.18 4.90 3.16
CA GLU A 74 5.36 4.17 4.12
C GLU A 74 5.96 4.23 5.52
N GLU A 75 7.23 3.89 5.67
CA GLU A 75 7.93 3.70 6.95
C GLU A 75 8.76 4.90 7.41
N GLY A 76 9.04 5.83 6.49
CA GLY A 76 9.93 6.96 6.75
C GLY A 76 11.40 6.64 6.53
N SER A 77 12.26 7.60 6.90
CA SER A 77 13.72 7.44 6.85
C SER A 77 14.35 7.63 8.22
N LYS A 78 15.37 6.84 8.52
CA LYS A 78 16.16 6.97 9.75
C LYS A 78 17.05 8.22 9.70
N PRO A 79 17.47 8.77 10.85
CA PRO A 79 18.51 9.81 10.89
C PRO A 79 19.76 9.38 10.13
N HIS A 80 20.29 10.26 9.28
CA HIS A 80 21.44 9.96 8.45
C HIS A 80 22.23 11.21 8.06
N ILE A 81 23.46 11.01 7.62
CA ILE A 81 24.32 12.09 7.17
C ILE A 81 24.28 12.15 5.64
N ILE A 82 24.01 13.34 5.10
CA ILE A 82 24.06 13.62 3.66
C ILE A 82 25.40 14.29 3.36
N THR A 83 26.15 13.73 2.41
CA THR A 83 27.44 14.25 1.95
C THR A 83 27.45 14.43 0.43
N PRO A 84 28.23 15.39 -0.10
CA PRO A 84 28.36 15.55 -1.54
C PRO A 84 29.07 14.34 -2.17
N LYS A 85 28.49 13.78 -3.23
CA LYS A 85 29.06 12.59 -3.91
C LYS A 85 30.31 12.93 -4.74
N ASN A 86 30.23 13.97 -5.57
CA ASN A 86 31.29 14.38 -6.50
C ASN A 86 31.83 15.80 -6.23
N GLY A 87 31.25 16.52 -5.26
CA GLY A 87 31.59 17.91 -4.95
C GLY A 87 32.25 18.07 -3.58
N LYS A 88 32.71 19.28 -3.26
CA LYS A 88 33.30 19.59 -1.95
C LYS A 88 32.27 20.01 -0.90
N THR A 89 31.11 20.52 -1.34
CA THR A 89 30.06 21.08 -0.49
C THR A 89 28.67 20.85 -1.08
N LEU A 90 27.66 20.82 -0.21
CA LEU A 90 26.23 20.88 -0.52
C LEU A 90 25.76 22.33 -0.43
N TYR A 91 24.84 22.72 -1.32
CA TYR A 91 24.22 24.04 -1.32
C TYR A 91 22.81 23.96 -1.93
N TRP A 92 21.87 24.75 -1.40
CA TRP A 92 20.52 24.91 -1.92
C TRP A 92 20.04 26.34 -1.70
N LYS A 93 19.02 26.77 -2.46
CA LYS A 93 18.43 28.11 -2.30
C LYS A 93 17.87 28.25 -0.88
N GLY A 94 18.37 29.24 -0.14
CA GLY A 94 18.02 29.47 1.28
C GLY A 94 18.98 28.84 2.28
N ALA A 95 20.00 28.08 1.84
CA ALA A 95 21.10 27.68 2.73
C ALA A 95 21.92 28.92 3.15
N ALA A 96 22.31 29.00 4.42
CA ALA A 96 23.10 30.12 4.94
C ALA A 96 24.48 30.23 4.27
N HIS A 97 25.13 29.10 4.02
CA HIS A 97 26.40 28.97 3.30
C HIS A 97 26.58 27.52 2.83
N PRO A 98 27.50 27.22 1.90
CA PRO A 98 27.80 25.84 1.50
C PRO A 98 28.32 25.01 2.68
N VAL A 99 27.81 23.79 2.85
CA VAL A 99 28.16 22.90 3.96
C VAL A 99 28.77 21.59 3.47
N LYS A 100 29.70 21.00 4.22
CA LYS A 100 30.33 19.72 3.83
C LYS A 100 29.44 18.50 4.10
N LYS A 101 28.53 18.60 5.07
CA LYS A 101 27.59 17.55 5.44
C LYS A 101 26.33 18.14 6.05
N VAL A 102 25.22 17.40 5.98
CA VAL A 102 23.98 17.69 6.69
C VAL A 102 23.63 16.49 7.57
N ASN A 103 23.37 16.72 8.85
CA ASN A 103 22.82 15.70 9.73
C ASN A 103 21.30 15.77 9.59
N HIS A 104 20.73 14.87 8.78
CA HIS A 104 19.30 14.79 8.58
C HIS A 104 18.66 13.97 9.71
N PRO A 105 17.62 14.50 10.40
CA PRO A 105 16.99 13.79 11.52
C PRO A 105 16.19 12.56 11.08
N GLY A 106 15.93 12.41 9.79
CA GLY A 106 15.02 11.40 9.25
C GLY A 106 13.69 12.04 8.86
N THR A 107 12.77 11.21 8.39
CA THR A 107 11.40 11.59 8.05
C THR A 107 10.47 10.54 8.61
N GLU A 108 9.33 10.97 9.16
CA GLU A 108 8.27 10.05 9.55
C GLU A 108 7.57 9.47 8.31
N GLY A 109 7.13 8.23 8.43
CA GLY A 109 6.34 7.54 7.42
C GLY A 109 4.91 8.07 7.35
N PHE A 110 4.27 7.94 6.20
CA PHE A 110 2.87 8.29 6.02
C PHE A 110 1.92 7.17 6.41
N HIS A 111 2.41 5.92 6.53
CA HIS A 111 1.61 4.74 6.91
C HIS A 111 0.32 4.60 6.08
N THR A 112 0.37 4.95 4.79
CA THR A 112 -0.83 5.04 3.96
C THR A 112 -1.45 3.66 3.73
N PHE A 113 -0.63 2.63 3.54
CA PHE A 113 -1.11 1.28 3.32
C PHE A 113 -1.62 0.67 4.61
N GLU A 114 -0.88 0.81 5.70
CA GLU A 114 -1.30 0.35 7.02
C GLU A 114 -2.65 0.96 7.42
N ASN A 115 -2.77 2.29 7.33
CA ASN A 115 -4.01 2.99 7.67
C ASN A 115 -5.17 2.56 6.76
N THR A 116 -4.93 2.45 5.44
CA THR A 116 -5.98 2.02 4.50
C THR A 116 -6.50 0.62 4.81
N LEU A 117 -5.60 -0.31 5.18
CA LEU A 117 -5.96 -1.68 5.53
C LEU A 117 -6.75 -1.74 6.84
N GLU A 118 -6.30 -1.04 7.88
CA GLU A 118 -6.98 -1.08 9.19
C GLU A 118 -8.33 -0.36 9.14
N GLU A 119 -8.42 0.80 8.46
CA GLU A 119 -9.69 1.53 8.29
C GLU A 119 -10.71 0.73 7.47
N SER A 120 -10.26 -0.02 6.46
CA SER A 120 -11.16 -0.79 5.59
C SER A 120 -11.52 -2.17 6.14
N LYS A 121 -10.88 -2.62 7.22
CA LYS A 121 -11.02 -3.97 7.78
C LYS A 121 -12.48 -4.34 8.09
N GLY A 122 -13.23 -3.43 8.70
CA GLY A 122 -14.64 -3.67 9.02
C GLY A 122 -15.51 -3.87 7.77
N GLU A 123 -15.30 -3.05 6.74
CA GLU A 123 -15.99 -3.17 5.45
C GLU A 123 -15.66 -4.50 4.77
N VAL A 124 -14.38 -4.89 4.76
CA VAL A 124 -13.93 -6.16 4.18
C VAL A 124 -14.59 -7.35 4.90
N ILE A 125 -14.60 -7.35 6.23
CA ILE A 125 -15.23 -8.41 7.02
C ILE A 125 -16.72 -8.52 6.71
N ASN A 126 -17.42 -7.39 6.60
CA ASN A 126 -18.84 -7.38 6.28
C ASN A 126 -19.12 -7.95 4.89
N ILE A 127 -18.38 -7.52 3.87
CA ILE A 127 -18.52 -8.04 2.49
C ILE A 127 -18.29 -9.55 2.44
N ILE A 128 -17.27 -10.06 3.13
CA ILE A 128 -16.98 -11.49 3.16
C ILE A 128 -18.07 -12.26 3.91
N THR A 129 -18.54 -11.72 5.04
CA THR A 129 -19.59 -12.35 5.85
C THR A 129 -20.89 -12.44 5.05
N GLU A 130 -21.29 -11.36 4.40
CA GLU A 130 -22.45 -11.31 3.51
C GLU A 130 -22.32 -12.35 2.39
N TYR A 131 -21.15 -12.42 1.74
CA TYR A 131 -20.90 -13.40 0.68
C TYR A 131 -21.07 -14.85 1.15
N TRP A 132 -20.77 -15.19 2.39
CA TRP A 132 -20.85 -16.56 2.92
C TRP A 132 -22.14 -16.85 3.71
N SER A 133 -23.03 -15.87 3.89
CA SER A 133 -24.22 -16.00 4.75
C SER A 133 -25.35 -16.85 4.16
N ASP A 134 -25.39 -16.97 2.84
CA ASP A 134 -26.33 -17.75 2.02
C ASP A 134 -25.73 -19.09 1.54
#